data_AF-A0A1V0N6B5-F1
#
_entry.id   AF-A0A1V0N6B5-F1
#
_cell.length_a   1.000
_cell.length_b   1.000
_cell.length_c   1.000
_cell.angle_alpha   90.00
_cell.angle_beta   90.00
_cell.angle_gamma   90.00
#
_symmetry.space_group_name_H-M   'P 1'
#
loop_
_entity.id
_entity.type
_entity.pdbx_description
1 polymer ?
#
loop_
_entity_poly.entity_id
_entity_poly.type
_entity_poly.pdbx_seq_one_letter_code
_entity_poly.pdbx_strand_id
1 'polypeptide(L)' 'MRKFSEYFTVFFFYRLTGIILFLSGFVFYLFWGIEYSGWKDSGLISFVVPLILLGLLTIWLGNEKEKENRKLVKK' A
#
# COMPACT_ATOMS: atom_id res chain seq x y z
N MET A 1 -26.34 -11.21 1.46
CA MET A 1 -25.20 -11.46 0.54
C MET A 1 -24.55 -10.17 0.02
N ARG A 2 -25.31 -9.14 -0.39
CA ARG A 2 -24.78 -7.89 -0.97
C ARG A 2 -23.76 -7.13 -0.08
N LYS A 3 -24.04 -6.97 1.22
CA LYS A 3 -23.11 -6.32 2.18
C LYS A 3 -21.76 -7.04 2.32
N PHE A 4 -21.73 -8.36 2.28
CA PHE A 4 -20.48 -9.14 2.46
C PHE A 4 -19.53 -8.97 1.26
N SER A 5 -20.09 -8.93 0.05
CA SER A 5 -19.36 -8.63 -1.17
C SER A 5 -18.73 -7.24 -1.13
N GLU A 6 -19.46 -6.22 -0.66
CA GLU A 6 -18.97 -4.84 -0.61
C GLU A 6 -17.77 -4.71 0.34
N TYR A 7 -17.81 -5.32 1.53
CA TYR A 7 -16.66 -5.30 2.45
C TYR A 7 -15.45 -6.05 1.92
N PHE A 8 -15.66 -7.21 1.28
CA PHE A 8 -14.58 -7.96 0.64
C PHE A 8 -13.89 -7.12 -0.44
N THR A 9 -14.68 -6.47 -1.30
CA THR A 9 -14.19 -5.55 -2.31
C THR A 9 -13.39 -4.40 -1.69
N VAL A 10 -13.89 -3.78 -0.61
CA VAL A 10 -13.20 -2.67 0.07
C VAL A 10 -11.84 -3.09 0.66
N PHE A 11 -11.75 -4.23 1.37
CA PHE A 11 -10.46 -4.68 1.93
C PHE A 11 -9.46 -5.04 0.83
N PHE A 12 -9.95 -5.66 -0.24
CA PHE A 12 -9.16 -5.96 -1.42
C PHE A 12 -8.63 -4.68 -2.07
N PHE A 13 -9.46 -3.63 -2.20
CA PHE A 13 -9.05 -2.33 -2.72
C PHE A 13 -7.95 -1.68 -1.88
N TYR A 14 -8.06 -1.68 -0.55
CA TYR A 14 -6.99 -1.15 0.32
C TYR A 14 -5.68 -1.90 0.11
N ARG A 15 -5.71 -3.23 0.12
CA ARG A 15 -4.50 -4.06 -0.11
C ARG A 15 -3.90 -3.81 -1.48
N LEU A 16 -4.70 -3.83 -2.53
CA LEU A 16 -4.25 -3.62 -3.90
C LEU A 16 -3.62 -2.23 -4.08
N THR A 17 -4.31 -1.20 -3.60
CA THR A 17 -3.80 0.18 -3.65
C THR A 17 -2.48 0.32 -2.89
N GLY A 18 -2.38 -0.27 -1.70
CA GLY A 18 -1.16 -0.23 -0.92
C GLY A 18 0.01 -0.98 -1.58
N ILE A 19 -0.25 -2.12 -2.22
CA ILE A 19 0.75 -2.85 -3.01
C ILE A 19 1.23 -2.02 -4.20
N ILE A 20 0.31 -1.37 -4.93
CA ILE A 20 0.66 -0.51 -6.07
C ILE A 20 1.52 0.66 -5.61
N LEU A 21 1.18 1.32 -4.51
CA LEU A 21 1.97 2.41 -3.94
C LEU A 21 3.36 1.94 -3.51
N PHE A 22 3.45 0.81 -2.82
CA PHE A 22 4.74 0.23 -2.42
C PHE A 22 5.62 -0.10 -3.63
N LEU A 23 5.07 -0.82 -4.61
CA LEU A 23 5.80 -1.24 -5.79
C LEU A 23 6.20 -0.06 -6.68
N SER A 24 5.31 0.91 -6.89
CA SER A 24 5.64 2.10 -7.67
C SER A 24 6.79 2.88 -7.04
N GLY A 25 6.78 3.09 -5.72
CA GLY A 25 7.89 3.75 -5.02
C GLY A 25 9.19 2.96 -5.08
N PHE A 26 9.12 1.65 -4.87
CA PHE A 26 10.29 0.78 -4.90
C PHE A 26 10.91 0.67 -6.30
N VAL A 27 10.08 0.43 -7.34
CA VAL A 27 10.53 0.34 -8.73
C VAL A 27 11.06 1.69 -9.21
N PHE A 28 10.41 2.80 -8.85
CA PHE A 28 10.89 4.13 -9.20
C PHE A 28 12.26 4.43 -8.58
N TYR A 29 12.47 4.06 -7.31
CA TYR A 29 13.77 4.21 -6.66
C TYR A 29 14.87 3.40 -7.34
N LEU A 30 14.59 2.13 -7.68
CA LEU A 30 15.54 1.28 -8.40
C LEU A 30 15.85 1.83 -9.79
N PHE A 31 14.82 2.22 -10.54
CA PHE A 31 14.97 2.81 -11.87
C PHE A 31 15.85 4.06 -11.80
N TRP A 32 15.57 4.98 -10.88
CA TRP A 32 16.34 6.21 -10.73
C TRP A 32 17.79 5.96 -10.32
N GLY A 33 18.00 5.03 -9.38
CA GLY A 33 19.33 4.64 -8.94
C GLY A 33 20.17 4.02 -10.06
N ILE A 34 19.56 3.21 -10.93
CA ILE A 34 20.22 2.58 -12.07
C ILE A 34 20.51 3.59 -13.17
N GLU A 35 19.51 4.38 -13.59
CA GLU A 35 19.61 5.28 -14.74
C GLU A 35 20.52 6.49 -14.45
N TYR A 36 20.38 7.08 -13.26
CA TYR A 36 21.06 8.34 -12.92
C TYR A 36 22.21 8.18 -11.93
N SER A 37 22.51 6.94 -11.48
CA SER A 37 23.44 6.68 -10.37
C SER A 37 23.10 7.46 -9.07
N GLY A 38 21.86 7.93 -8.97
CA GLY A 38 21.40 8.93 -7.99
C GLY A 38 20.81 8.34 -6.72
N TRP A 39 21.42 7.30 -6.15
CA TRP A 39 20.88 6.56 -4.99
C TRP A 39 20.69 7.41 -3.73
N LYS A 40 21.44 8.51 -3.60
CA LYS A 40 21.41 9.41 -2.43
C LYS A 40 20.76 10.76 -2.73
N ASP A 41 20.05 10.87 -3.84
CA ASP A 41 19.34 12.09 -4.19
C ASP A 41 18.26 12.38 -3.13
N SER A 42 18.35 13.54 -2.49
CA SER A 42 17.45 13.92 -1.40
C SER A 42 16.02 14.16 -1.91
N GLY A 43 15.86 14.64 -3.14
CA GLY A 43 14.58 14.77 -3.82
C GLY A 43 13.93 13.41 -4.05
N LEU A 44 14.70 12.46 -4.61
CA LEU A 44 14.25 11.08 -4.81
C LEU A 44 13.78 10.46 -3.49
N ILE A 45 14.63 10.51 -2.45
CA ILE A 45 14.33 9.92 -1.14
C ILE A 45 13.09 10.58 -0.53
N SER A 46 12.98 11.91 -0.60
CA SER A 46 11.83 12.65 -0.07
C SER A 46 10.50 12.28 -0.73
N PHE A 47 10.54 11.80 -1.97
CA PHE A 47 9.35 11.34 -2.69
C PHE A 47 9.06 9.84 -2.46
N VAL A 48 10.09 8.99 -2.59
CA VAL A 48 9.98 7.53 -2.50
C VAL A 48 9.58 7.08 -1.09
N VAL A 49 10.21 7.63 -0.06
CA VAL A 49 10.01 7.15 1.32
C VAL A 49 8.56 7.33 1.78
N PRO A 50 7.93 8.52 1.65
CA PRO A 50 6.52 8.66 1.97
C PRO A 50 5.63 7.74 1.15
N LEU A 51 5.92 7.54 -0.14
CA LEU A 51 5.12 6.69 -1.02
C LEU A 51 5.13 5.22 -0.57
N ILE A 52 6.32 4.71 -0.24
CA ILE A 52 6.50 3.34 0.30
C ILE A 52 5.79 3.21 1.65
N LEU A 53 5.96 4.18 2.55
CA LEU A 53 5.31 4.17 3.86
C LEU A 53 3.78 4.20 3.74
N LEU A 54 3.24 5.04 2.87
CA LEU A 54 1.80 5.08 2.59
C LEU A 54 1.31 3.75 2.01
N GLY A 55 2.07 3.11 1.13
CA GLY A 55 1.77 1.77 0.63
C GLY A 55 1.65 0.75 1.75
N LEU A 56 2.64 0.69 2.64
CA LEU A 56 2.65 -0.22 3.80
C LEU A 56 1.50 0.06 4.77
N LEU A 57 1.26 1.33 5.09
CA LEU A 57 0.16 1.74 5.98
C LEU A 57 -1.21 1.38 5.39
N THR A 58 -1.39 1.52 4.08
CA THR A 58 -2.65 1.18 3.40
C THR A 58 -2.90 -0.32 3.41
N ILE A 59 -1.86 -1.14 3.19
CA ILE A 59 -1.94 -2.60 3.35
C ILE A 59 -2.34 -2.96 4.78
N TRP A 60 -1.70 -2.32 5.77
CA TRP A 60 -2.01 -2.57 7.18
C TRP A 60 -3.44 -2.17 7.53
N LEU A 61 -3.92 -1.03 7.06
CA LEU A 61 -5.29 -0.59 7.24
C LEU A 61 -6.30 -1.59 6.66
N GLY A 62 -6.04 -2.11 5.45
CA GLY A 62 -6.87 -3.16 4.85
C GLY A 62 -6.92 -4.42 5.70
N ASN A 63 -5.80 -4.81 6.32
CA ASN A 63 -5.72 -5.96 7.23
C ASN A 63 -6.52 -5.74 8.53
N GLU A 64 -6.41 -4.57 9.15
CA GLU A 64 -7.15 -4.26 10.39
C GLU A 64 -8.66 -4.19 10.12
N LYS A 65 -9.08 -3.58 9.02
CA LYS A 65 -10.50 -3.52 8.64
C LYS A 65 -11.09 -4.90 8.37
N GLU A 66 -10.34 -5.80 7.75
CA GLU A 66 -10.77 -7.19 7.57
C GLU A 66 -10.90 -7.94 8.91
N LYS A 67 -9.97 -7.72 9.85
CA LYS A 67 -10.04 -8.29 11.21
C LYS A 67 -11.26 -7.77 11.97
N GLU A 68 -11.53 -6.47 11.93
CA GLU A 68 -12.71 -5.85 12.54
C GLU A 68 -14.01 -6.46 12.01
N ASN A 69 -14.15 -6.57 10.69
CA ASN A 69 -15.35 -7.17 10.08
C ASN A 69 -15.53 -8.65 10.47
N ARG A 70 -14.44 -9.43 10.52
CA ARG A 70 -14.51 -10.82 10.99
C ARG A 70 -14.97 -10.94 12.44
N LYS A 71 -14.61 -10.00 13.32
CA LYS A 71 -15.09 -9.97 14.71
C LYS A 71 -16.58 -9.64 14.79
N LEU A 72 -17.06 -8.71 13.97
CA LEU A 72 -18.48 -8.32 13.91
C LEU A 72 -19.36 -9.45 13.38
N VAL A 73 -18.90 -10.23 12.41
CA VAL A 73 -19.66 -11.38 11.86
C VAL A 73 -19.72 -12.57 12.82
N LYS A 74 -18.75 -12.70 13.74
CA LYS A 74 -18.71 -13.80 14.73
C LYS A 74 -19.53 -13.54 16.00
N LYS A 75 -20.00 -12.30 16.20
CA LYS A 75 -20.76 -11.87 17.38
C LYS A 75 -22.24 -11.86 17.07
#